data_AF-A0A0R1QCU2-F1
#
_entry.id   AF-A0A0R1QCU2-F1
#
_cell.length_a   1.000
_cell.length_b   1.000
_cell.length_c   1.000
_cell.angle_alpha   90.00
_cell.angle_beta   90.00
_cell.angle_gamma   90.00
#
_symmetry.space_group_name_H-M   'P 1'
#
loop_
_entity.id
_entity.type
_entity.pdbx_description
1 polymer ?
#
loop_
_entity_poly.entity_id
_entity_poly.type
_entity_poly.pdbx_seq_one_letter_code
_entity_poly.pdbx_strand_id
1 'polypeptide(L)' 'MLLEYNADGTFKQIVLLTKQCTINHYFFDFSLKGGLLKITAPNSESKKYLNKNEEEFQVALNNINCDIIKKLTDNILF' A
#
# COMPACT_ATOMS: atom_id res chain seq x y z
N MET A 1 8.18 1.75 -6.92
CA MET A 1 7.08 1.37 -7.83
C MET A 1 7.70 1.22 -9.20
N LEU A 2 7.63 0.05 -9.82
CA LEU A 2 8.00 -0.13 -11.23
C LEU A 2 6.70 -0.44 -11.96
N LEU A 3 6.18 0.57 -12.67
CA LEU A 3 5.03 0.43 -13.56
C LEU A 3 5.60 0.24 -14.96
N GLU A 4 5.39 -0.93 -15.55
CA GLU A 4 5.69 -1.12 -16.97
C GLU A 4 4.51 -0.57 -17.77
N TYR A 5 4.73 0.59 -18.39
CA TYR A 5 3.73 1.31 -19.17
C TYR A 5 3.71 0.77 -20.60
N ASN A 6 2.55 0.37 -21.09
CA ASN A 6 2.37 0.02 -22.49
C ASN A 6 2.10 1.27 -23.32
N ALA A 7 2.50 1.23 -24.59
CA ALA A 7 2.25 2.30 -25.54
C ALA A 7 0.75 2.57 -25.82
N ASP A 8 -0.14 1.65 -25.44
CA ASP A 8 -1.61 1.78 -25.56
C ASP A 8 -2.26 2.44 -24.33
N GLY A 9 -1.45 2.93 -23.38
CA GLY A 9 -1.93 3.57 -22.16
C GLY A 9 -2.31 2.60 -21.04
N THR A 10 -2.13 1.30 -21.23
CA THR A 10 -2.43 0.28 -20.22
C THR A 10 -1.20 -0.09 -19.39
N PHE A 11 -1.42 -0.58 -18.17
CA PHE A 11 -0.35 -1.10 -17.31
C PHE A 11 -0.20 -2.61 -17.52
N LYS A 12 0.96 -3.06 -18.01
CA LYS A 12 1.22 -4.48 -18.31
C LYS A 12 1.40 -5.31 -17.06
N GLN A 13 2.12 -4.77 -16.09
CA GLN A 13 2.48 -5.48 -14.87
C GLN A 13 2.65 -4.49 -13.71
N ILE A 14 1.81 -4.64 -12.68
CA ILE A 14 2.05 -4.03 -11.38
C ILE A 14 2.98 -4.99 -10.64
N VAL A 15 4.28 -4.70 -10.61
CA VAL A 15 5.20 -5.45 -9.76
C VAL A 15 4.79 -5.17 -8.31
N LEU A 16 4.27 -6.20 -7.63
CA LEU A 16 3.87 -6.16 -6.24
C LEU A 16 5.12 -5.87 -5.40
N LEU A 17 5.33 -4.61 -5.03
CA LEU A 17 6.37 -4.26 -4.08
C LEU A 17 5.86 -4.63 -2.68
N THR A 18 6.15 -5.85 -2.27
CA THR A 18 6.02 -6.23 -0.87
C THR A 18 7.24 -5.71 -0.12
N LYS A 19 7.02 -4.88 0.88
CA LYS A 19 8.07 -4.40 1.78
C LYS A 19 7.70 -4.77 3.21
N GLN A 20 8.66 -5.36 3.91
CA GLN A 20 8.54 -5.59 5.35
C GLN A 20 8.91 -4.31 6.10
N CYS A 21 8.10 -3.97 7.08
CA CYS A 21 8.39 -2.89 8.02
C CYS A 21 8.01 -3.27 9.44
N THR A 22 8.60 -2.55 10.39
CA THR A 22 8.29 -2.68 11.81
C THR A 22 7.57 -1.43 12.27
N ILE A 23 6.43 -1.58 12.95
CA ILE A 23 5.66 -0.50 13.58
C ILE A 23 5.51 -0.85 15.05
N ASN A 24 6.03 0.00 15.94
CA ASN A 24 6.00 -0.23 17.39
C ASN A 24 6.46 -1.65 17.78
N HIS A 25 7.54 -2.12 17.16
CA HIS A 25 8.14 -3.45 17.34
C HIS A 25 7.37 -4.65 16.74
N TYR A 26 6.23 -4.42 16.09
CA TYR A 26 5.47 -5.46 15.38
C TYR A 26 5.79 -5.46 13.88
N PHE A 27 5.86 -6.66 13.29
CA PHE A 27 6.19 -6.84 11.87
C PHE A 27 4.95 -6.74 11.01
N PHE A 28 5.06 -6.05 9.87
CA PHE A 28 4.00 -5.93 8.89
C PHE A 28 4.54 -6.05 7.47
N ASP A 29 3.75 -6.69 6.61
CA ASP A 29 3.98 -6.75 5.18
C ASP A 29 3.13 -5.69 4.49
N PHE A 30 3.78 -4.75 3.81
CA PHE A 30 3.13 -3.70 3.05
C PHE A 30 3.17 -4.08 1.58
N SER A 31 2.03 -4.12 0.92
CA SER A 31 1.92 -4.47 -0.50
C SER A 31 1.09 -3.42 -1.24
N LEU A 32 1.49 -3.11 -2.47
CA LEU A 32 0.71 -2.25 -3.37
C LEU A 32 -0.01 -3.11 -4.41
N LYS A 33 -1.34 -3.06 -4.43
CA LYS A 33 -2.17 -3.76 -5.42
C LYS A 33 -3.15 -2.77 -6.05
N GLY A 34 -3.06 -2.58 -7.38
CA GLY A 34 -3.97 -1.67 -8.10
C GLY A 34 -3.87 -0.21 -7.66
N GLY A 35 -2.68 0.25 -7.23
CA GLY A 35 -2.49 1.62 -6.71
C GLY A 35 -2.90 1.82 -5.25
N LEU A 36 -3.38 0.78 -4.56
CA LEU A 36 -3.75 0.83 -3.14
C LEU A 36 -2.74 0.07 -2.28
N LEU A 37 -2.30 0.72 -1.20
CA LEU A 37 -1.51 0.13 -0.14
C LEU A 37 -2.40 -0.78 0.72
N LYS A 38 -1.91 -1.99 0.96
CA LYS A 38 -2.49 -2.98 1.85
C LYS A 38 -1.46 -3.41 2.87
N ILE A 39 -1.89 -3.46 4.13
CA ILE A 39 -1.10 -3.95 5.27
C ILE A 39 -1.55 -5.36 5.62
N THR A 40 -0.60 -6.27 5.81
CA THR A 40 -0.85 -7.63 6.30
C THR A 40 -0.02 -7.88 7.55
N ALA A 41 -0.65 -8.47 8.57
CA ALA A 41 0.03 -8.93 9.78
C ALA A 41 0.48 -10.39 9.59
N PRO A 42 1.79 -10.69 9.53
CA PRO A 42 2.31 -12.03 9.23
C PRO A 42 2.21 -13.00 10.41
N ASN A 43 2.04 -12.50 11.64
CA ASN A 43 1.97 -13.31 12.85
C ASN A 43 0.84 -12.88 13.80
N SER A 44 0.57 -13.72 14.80
CA SER A 44 -0.56 -13.55 15.73
C SER A 44 -0.43 -12.30 16.61
N GLU A 45 0.78 -11.93 17.01
CA GLU A 45 1.05 -10.74 17.83
C GLU A 45 0.77 -9.46 17.04
N SER A 46 1.30 -9.37 15.82
CA SER A 46 1.08 -8.23 14.92
C SER A 46 -0.40 -8.11 14.54
N LYS A 47 -1.11 -9.25 14.43
CA LYS A 47 -2.57 -9.25 14.19
C LYS A 47 -3.36 -8.74 15.39
N LYS A 48 -2.98 -9.14 16.61
CA LYS A 48 -3.59 -8.60 17.85
C LYS A 48 -3.36 -7.08 17.94
N TYR A 49 -2.14 -6.63 17.63
CA TYR A 49 -1.81 -5.21 17.61
C TYR A 49 -2.63 -4.44 16.55
N LEU A 50 -2.71 -4.97 15.33
CA LEU A 50 -3.49 -4.36 14.25
C LEU A 50 -4.96 -4.22 14.64
N ASN A 51 -5.57 -5.29 15.16
CA ASN A 51 -6.98 -5.28 15.56
C ASN A 51 -7.25 -4.30 16.71
N LYS A 52 -6.32 -4.17 17.66
CA LYS A 52 -6.47 -3.23 18.77
C LYS A 52 -6.44 -1.77 18.31
N ASN A 53 -5.76 -1.48 17.21
CA ASN A 53 -5.54 -0.12 16.69
C ASN A 53 -6.17 0.05 15.28
N GLU A 54 -7.23 -0.70 14.98
CA GLU A 54 -7.77 -0.79 13.62
C GLU A 54 -8.13 0.59 13.05
N GLU A 55 -8.81 1.44 13.82
CA GLU A 55 -9.21 2.78 13.39
C GLU A 55 -8.02 3.66 12.98
N GLU A 56 -6.96 3.68 13.79
CA GLU A 56 -5.74 4.45 13.50
C GLU A 56 -5.07 3.97 12.21
N PHE A 57 -4.97 2.65 12.04
CA PHE A 57 -4.41 2.05 10.82
C PHE A 57 -5.28 2.36 9.59
N GLN A 58 -6.60 2.32 9.71
CA GLN A 58 -7.51 2.64 8.59
C GLN A 58 -7.39 4.11 8.18
N VAL A 59 -7.32 5.04 9.14
CA VAL A 59 -7.11 6.47 8.85
C VAL A 59 -5.78 6.69 8.14
N ALA A 60 -4.69 6.11 8.66
CA ALA A 60 -3.37 6.22 8.06
C ALA A 60 -3.33 5.63 6.64
N LEU A 61 -3.92 4.45 6.43
CA LEU A 61 -4.00 3.79 5.12
C LEU A 61 -4.79 4.62 4.12
N ASN A 62 -5.94 5.17 4.52
CA ASN A 62 -6.76 6.00 3.64
C ASN A 62 -6.00 7.26 3.20
N ASN A 63 -5.32 7.95 4.12
CA ASN A 63 -4.55 9.13 3.77
C ASN A 63 -3.42 8.82 2.78
N ILE A 64 -2.66 7.74 3.03
CA ILE A 64 -1.59 7.30 2.12
C ILE A 64 -2.15 6.92 0.74
N ASN A 65 -3.26 6.19 0.70
CA ASN A 65 -3.90 5.78 -0.55
C ASN A 65 -4.41 6.98 -1.36
N CYS A 66 -5.03 7.96 -0.70
CA CYS A 66 -5.43 9.22 -1.33
C CYS A 66 -4.22 9.95 -1.94
N ASP A 67 -3.12 10.04 -1.21
CA ASP A 67 -1.88 10.68 -1.71
C ASP A 67 -1.28 9.93 -2.91
N ILE A 68 -1.29 8.59 -2.89
CA ILE A 68 -0.83 7.77 -4.02
C ILE A 68 -1.72 8.01 -5.25
N ILE A 69 -3.05 7.94 -5.09
CA ILE A 69 -4.01 8.17 -6.18
C ILE A 69 -3.85 9.59 -6.74
N LYS A 70 -3.70 10.59 -5.88
CA LYS A 70 -3.47 11.98 -6.30
C LYS A 70 -2.20 12.09 -7.15
N LYS A 71 -1.09 11.54 -6.67
CA LYS A 71 0.17 11.52 -7.45
C LYS A 71 0.05 10.75 -8.76
N LEU A 72 -0.67 9.62 -8.80
CA LEU A 72 -0.88 8.87 -10.03
C LEU A 72 -1.72 9.68 -11.03
N THR A 73 -2.79 10.31 -10.56
CA THR A 73 -3.66 11.19 -11.37
C THR A 73 -2.89 12.39 -11.90
N ASP A 74 -2.09 13.04 -11.05
CA ASP A 74 -1.22 14.16 -11.42
C ASP A 74 -0.18 13.76 -12.47
N ASN A 75 0.23 12.48 -12.57
CA ASN A 75 1.15 12.01 -13.61
C ASN A 75 0.45 11.58 -14.91
N ILE A 76 -0.87 11.39 -14.90
CA ILE A 76 -1.65 10.98 -16.09
C ILE A 76 -2.23 12.19 -16.82
N LEU A 77 -2.54 13.28 -16.10
CA LEU A 77 -3.16 14.49 -16.64
C LEU A 77 -2.15 15.50 -17.23
N PHE A 78 -0.89 15.09 -17.46
CA PHE A 78 0.14 15.88 -18.16
C PHE A 78 0.78 15.09 -19.31
#